data_AF-A0A2E1BUC3-F1
#
_entry.id   AF-A0A2E1BUC3-F1
#
_cell.length_a   1.000
_cell.length_b   1.000
_cell.length_c   1.000
_cell.angle_alpha   90.00
_cell.angle_beta   90.00
_cell.angle_gamma   90.00
#
_symmetry.space_group_name_H-M   'P 1'
#
loop_
_entity.id
_entity.type
_entity.pdbx_description
1 polymer ?
#
loop_
_entity_poly.entity_id
_entity_poly.type
_entity_poly.pdbx_seq_one_letter_code
_entity_poly.pdbx_strand_id
1 'polypeptide(L)'
;MLSNLKNKVKFIKKTIYITIILIFISSNNNIAHSEKGECNDSINKDIIKEANCDQKRVIDILLLYDADMILDREWQNNIFNRLEEINKFYYENYKIKWRITDTQKFRFDKNINNLSSLFSLHKKEISKLTDNIEAKVVLAIVERDIKGIGIAATFSNVVMVSDASKFKNHVNSVVVAHEFGHLFGAWHTQRKNDFMLFSGANKLLGSKESNAIINLMRDYNFDPKTIINNHLILNRISRQYSRHHARGEIDPVARLLTDEGNSLYLEKKYSEAIKILKRSNNYYGKWGNTRMILSKSYYEIDFLEDSFTEYTRAVFFGAKPDKEHEKNLRNKFIDLQKIDSTISNPFELNN
;
A
#
# COMPACT_ATOMS: atom_id res chain seq x y z
N MET A 1 72.79 4.45 9.05
CA MET A 1 71.98 5.25 10.01
C MET A 1 70.74 5.93 9.40
N LEU A 2 70.62 6.10 8.08
CA LEU A 2 69.45 6.75 7.42
C LEU A 2 68.24 5.83 7.15
N SER A 3 68.38 4.50 7.18
CA SER A 3 67.27 3.56 6.92
C SER A 3 66.29 3.43 8.09
N ASN A 4 66.79 3.51 9.33
CA ASN A 4 65.94 3.42 10.54
C ASN A 4 65.09 4.68 10.78
N LEU A 5 65.52 5.85 10.30
CA LEU A 5 64.68 7.07 10.35
C LEU A 5 63.53 7.02 9.35
N LYS A 6 63.76 6.55 8.11
CA LYS A 6 62.69 6.43 7.10
C LYS A 6 61.59 5.46 7.55
N ASN A 7 61.95 4.34 8.18
CA ASN A 7 60.96 3.38 8.69
C ASN A 7 60.20 3.91 9.92
N LYS A 8 60.86 4.62 10.85
CA LYS A 8 60.17 5.28 11.97
C LYS A 8 59.19 6.37 11.50
N VAL A 9 59.58 7.20 10.53
CA VAL A 9 58.68 8.25 9.98
C VAL A 9 57.50 7.64 9.21
N LYS A 10 57.71 6.54 8.48
CA LYS A 10 56.64 5.83 7.77
C LYS A 10 55.68 5.13 8.73
N PHE A 11 56.19 4.58 9.84
CA PHE A 11 55.37 3.98 10.89
C PHE A 11 54.54 5.04 11.62
N ILE A 12 55.15 6.15 12.05
CA ILE A 12 54.44 7.26 12.73
C ILE A 12 53.34 7.86 11.83
N LYS A 13 53.60 8.06 10.53
CA LYS A 13 52.57 8.54 9.59
C LYS A 13 51.42 7.54 9.42
N LYS A 14 51.70 6.23 9.40
CA LYS A 14 50.68 5.18 9.26
C LYS A 14 49.85 5.02 10.55
N THR A 15 50.48 5.16 11.72
CA THR A 15 49.79 5.15 13.02
C THR A 15 48.89 6.37 13.16
N ILE A 16 49.38 7.58 12.85
CA ILE A 16 48.55 8.81 12.87
C ILE A 16 47.35 8.70 11.92
N TYR A 17 47.52 8.13 10.73
CA TYR A 17 46.41 7.94 9.78
C TYR A 17 45.36 6.95 10.29
N ILE A 18 45.78 5.88 10.97
CA ILE A 18 44.86 4.90 11.59
C ILE A 18 44.17 5.51 12.82
N THR A 19 44.86 6.32 13.63
CA THR A 19 44.24 7.02 14.75
C THR A 19 43.25 8.10 14.29
N ILE A 20 43.54 8.83 13.20
CA ILE A 20 42.61 9.81 12.62
C ILE A 20 41.38 9.12 12.02
N ILE A 21 41.53 7.97 11.36
CA ILE A 21 40.39 7.17 10.88
C ILE A 21 39.56 6.63 12.05
N LEU A 22 40.18 6.14 13.12
CA LEU A 22 39.47 5.68 14.31
C LEU A 22 38.79 6.83 15.07
N ILE A 23 39.38 8.02 15.10
CA ILE A 23 38.74 9.23 15.64
C ILE A 23 37.59 9.68 14.72
N PHE A 24 37.70 9.59 13.40
CA PHE A 24 36.57 9.87 12.49
C PHE A 24 35.44 8.85 12.64
N ILE A 25 35.76 7.58 12.93
CA ILE A 25 34.77 6.52 13.16
C ILE A 25 34.15 6.63 14.58
N SER A 26 34.90 7.07 15.59
CA SER A 26 34.38 7.28 16.95
C SER A 26 33.70 8.64 17.14
N SER A 27 34.02 9.65 16.33
CA SER A 27 33.31 10.95 16.28
C SER A 27 32.01 10.87 15.47
N ASN A 28 31.81 9.80 14.69
CA ASN A 28 30.54 9.50 14.01
C ASN A 28 29.63 8.56 14.83
N ASN A 29 30.10 8.08 15.99
CA ASN A 29 29.29 7.30 16.94
C ASN A 29 28.85 8.18 18.10
N ASN A 30 28.03 9.18 17.80
CA ASN A 30 27.00 9.77 18.66
C ASN A 30 26.56 11.06 17.99
N ILE A 31 25.65 10.91 17.04
CA ILE A 31 24.49 11.76 16.75
C ILE A 31 23.77 11.01 15.62
N ALA A 32 23.10 9.91 15.99
CA ALA A 32 21.84 9.59 15.32
C ALA A 32 20.82 10.58 15.87
N HIS A 33 20.98 11.87 15.54
CA HIS A 33 19.80 12.70 15.41
C HIS A 33 19.00 12.00 14.33
N SER A 34 17.84 11.45 14.70
CA SER A 34 16.75 11.48 13.75
C SER A 34 16.76 12.91 13.23
N GLU A 35 17.15 13.11 11.97
CA GLU A 35 16.56 14.18 11.20
C GLU A 35 15.06 13.95 11.42
N LYS A 36 14.47 14.71 12.36
CA LYS A 36 13.03 14.91 12.40
C LYS A 36 12.71 15.17 10.95
N GLY A 37 11.92 14.30 10.33
CA GLY A 37 11.53 14.51 8.94
C GLY A 37 10.87 15.87 8.91
N GLU A 38 11.62 16.89 8.48
CA GLU A 38 11.13 18.25 8.43
C GLU A 38 9.94 18.20 7.49
N CYS A 39 8.75 18.50 8.03
CA CYS A 39 7.63 18.91 7.22
C CYS A 39 8.12 20.18 6.51
N ASN A 40 8.62 20.04 5.29
CA ASN A 40 9.10 21.17 4.51
C ASN A 40 7.94 22.13 4.25
N ASP A 41 7.92 23.22 5.00
CA ASP A 41 7.00 24.36 4.89
C ASP A 41 7.27 25.24 3.64
N SER A 42 7.72 24.66 2.53
CA SER A 42 7.96 25.42 1.29
C SER A 42 6.86 25.22 0.23
N ILE A 43 5.78 25.98 0.44
CA ILE A 43 5.04 26.82 -0.51
C ILE A 43 4.82 26.27 -1.94
N ASN A 44 3.56 25.94 -2.23
CA ASN A 44 2.77 26.74 -3.17
C ASN A 44 1.31 26.78 -2.65
N LYS A 45 0.87 27.98 -2.24
CA LYS A 45 -0.49 28.25 -1.78
C LYS A 45 -1.43 28.02 -2.95
N ASP A 46 -2.29 26.99 -2.84
CA ASP A 46 -3.68 27.08 -3.30
C ASP A 46 -4.52 25.80 -3.07
N ILE A 47 -3.98 24.63 -2.69
CA ILE A 47 -4.84 23.40 -2.60
C ILE A 47 -4.60 22.52 -1.36
N ILE A 48 -3.64 22.83 -0.49
CA ILE A 48 -3.36 21.99 0.69
C ILE A 48 -3.49 22.86 1.93
N LYS A 49 -4.48 22.58 2.80
CA LYS A 49 -4.47 23.05 4.19
C LYS A 49 -3.11 22.69 4.76
N GLU A 50 -2.32 23.69 5.15
CA GLU A 50 -1.02 23.53 5.81
C GLU A 50 -1.13 22.40 6.84
N ALA A 51 -0.41 21.29 6.62
CA ALA A 51 -0.40 20.18 7.55
C ALA A 51 0.33 20.67 8.80
N ASN A 52 -0.42 21.08 9.83
CA ASN A 52 0.16 21.48 11.10
C ASN A 52 0.65 20.23 11.82
N CYS A 53 1.87 19.79 11.46
CA CYS A 53 2.49 18.53 11.88
C CYS A 53 2.68 18.42 13.40
N ASP A 54 2.50 19.51 14.14
CA ASP A 54 2.57 19.54 15.60
C ASP A 54 1.22 19.30 16.28
N GLN A 55 0.10 19.49 15.57
CA GLN A 55 -1.22 19.28 16.15
C GLN A 55 -1.53 17.78 16.27
N LYS A 56 -2.21 17.40 17.36
CA LYS A 56 -2.72 16.04 17.52
C LYS A 56 -3.86 15.80 16.54
N ARG A 57 -3.76 14.73 15.75
CA ARG A 57 -4.86 14.21 14.93
C ARG A 57 -5.41 12.93 15.55
N VAL A 58 -6.72 12.86 15.75
CA VAL A 58 -7.42 11.65 16.19
C VAL A 58 -8.12 11.01 15.01
N ILE A 59 -7.98 9.69 14.87
CA ILE A 59 -8.65 8.90 13.85
C ILE A 59 -9.50 7.86 14.57
N ASP A 60 -10.79 7.92 14.30
CA ASP A 60 -11.80 7.09 14.94
C ASP A 60 -11.99 5.78 14.17
N ILE A 61 -12.05 4.68 14.92
CA ILE A 61 -12.08 3.31 14.43
C ILE A 61 -13.40 2.65 14.81
N LEU A 62 -14.03 2.03 13.81
CA LEU A 62 -15.03 0.99 13.99
C LEU A 62 -14.30 -0.35 14.11
N LEU A 63 -14.41 -1.00 15.27
CA LEU A 63 -13.86 -2.33 15.47
C LEU A 63 -14.90 -3.39 15.07
N LEU A 64 -14.61 -4.14 14.01
CA LEU A 64 -15.40 -5.31 13.64
C LEU A 64 -14.76 -6.58 14.19
N TYR A 65 -15.59 -7.49 14.67
CA TYR A 65 -15.15 -8.80 15.15
C TYR A 65 -16.16 -9.88 14.76
N ASP A 66 -15.72 -11.14 14.71
CA ASP A 66 -16.55 -12.25 14.26
C ASP A 66 -17.85 -12.35 15.11
N ALA A 67 -18.99 -12.55 14.47
CA ALA A 67 -20.29 -12.58 15.13
C ALA A 67 -20.41 -13.69 16.18
N ASP A 68 -19.70 -14.79 15.97
CA ASP A 68 -19.71 -15.95 16.86
C ASP A 68 -18.69 -15.82 18.01
N MET A 69 -17.90 -14.75 17.99
CA MET A 69 -16.95 -14.45 19.04
C MET A 69 -17.65 -14.06 20.34
N ILE A 70 -17.15 -14.63 21.45
CA ILE A 70 -17.50 -14.22 22.80
C ILE A 70 -16.51 -13.14 23.23
N LEU A 71 -17.00 -11.91 23.41
CA LEU A 71 -16.20 -10.82 23.95
C LEU A 71 -15.97 -11.05 25.45
N ASP A 72 -14.77 -11.48 25.81
CA ASP A 72 -14.32 -11.52 27.20
C ASP A 72 -13.43 -10.31 27.54
N ARG A 73 -13.25 -10.08 28.85
CA ARG A 73 -12.41 -8.97 29.35
C ARG A 73 -10.95 -9.12 28.95
N GLU A 74 -10.45 -10.36 28.81
CA GLU A 74 -9.07 -10.61 28.44
C GLU A 74 -8.81 -10.09 27.02
N TRP A 75 -9.67 -10.44 26.07
CA TRP A 75 -9.57 -9.98 24.69
C TRP A 75 -9.68 -8.46 24.59
N GLN A 76 -10.66 -7.84 25.26
CA GLN A 76 -10.81 -6.38 25.26
C GLN A 76 -9.55 -5.68 25.78
N ASN A 77 -8.97 -6.16 26.88
CA ASN A 77 -7.73 -5.65 27.43
C ASN A 77 -6.56 -5.83 26.45
N ASN A 78 -6.48 -6.98 25.77
CA ASN A 78 -5.44 -7.22 24.78
C ASN A 78 -5.54 -6.23 23.61
N ILE A 79 -6.72 -6.02 23.03
CA ILE A 79 -6.93 -5.03 21.97
C ILE A 79 -6.54 -3.63 22.42
N PHE A 80 -6.97 -3.23 23.61
CA PHE A 80 -6.61 -1.92 24.17
C PHE A 80 -5.09 -1.76 24.33
N ASN A 81 -4.41 -2.75 24.90
CA ASN A 81 -2.95 -2.73 25.07
C ASN A 81 -2.21 -2.66 23.73
N ARG A 82 -2.66 -3.42 22.71
CA ARG A 82 -2.09 -3.32 21.35
C ARG A 82 -2.30 -1.94 20.75
N LEU A 83 -3.49 -1.37 20.92
CA LEU A 83 -3.79 -0.02 20.42
C LEU A 83 -2.97 1.07 21.13
N GLU A 84 -2.67 0.92 22.42
CA GLU A 84 -1.76 1.82 23.14
C GLU A 84 -0.34 1.77 22.58
N GLU A 85 0.20 0.59 22.30
CA GLU A 85 1.53 0.43 21.68
C GLU A 85 1.58 1.08 20.29
N ILE A 86 0.55 0.85 19.46
CA ILE A 86 0.41 1.48 18.14
C ILE A 86 0.32 2.99 18.29
N ASN A 87 -0.48 3.48 19.25
CA ASN A 87 -0.65 4.91 19.50
C ASN A 87 0.64 5.58 19.95
N LYS A 88 1.45 4.92 20.79
CA LYS A 88 2.77 5.44 21.16
C LYS A 88 3.62 5.66 19.91
N PHE A 89 3.72 4.64 19.06
CA PHE A 89 4.48 4.71 17.81
C PHE A 89 3.97 5.82 16.87
N TYR A 90 2.67 5.82 16.55
CA TYR A 90 2.09 6.80 15.62
C TYR A 90 2.10 8.24 16.17
N TYR A 91 1.96 8.42 17.48
CA TYR A 91 1.96 9.74 18.09
C TYR A 91 3.37 10.35 18.17
N GLU A 92 4.37 9.54 18.53
CA GLU A 92 5.76 9.97 18.57
C GLU A 92 6.24 10.41 17.18
N ASN A 93 5.90 9.65 16.13
CA ASN A 93 6.38 9.89 14.77
C ASN A 93 5.52 10.87 13.95
N TYR A 94 4.19 10.89 14.15
CA TYR A 94 3.25 11.56 13.23
C TYR A 94 2.17 12.41 13.93
N LYS A 95 2.16 12.45 15.28
CA LYS A 95 1.09 13.08 16.08
C LYS A 95 -0.31 12.53 15.79
N ILE A 96 -0.39 11.26 15.37
CA ILE A 96 -1.63 10.54 15.13
C ILE A 96 -2.00 9.72 16.36
N LYS A 97 -3.27 9.74 16.75
CA LYS A 97 -3.86 8.82 17.73
C LYS A 97 -5.07 8.11 17.13
N TRP A 98 -5.05 6.79 17.15
CA TRP A 98 -6.14 5.90 16.83
C TRP A 98 -7.03 5.69 18.05
N ARG A 99 -8.36 5.78 17.87
CA ARG A 99 -9.34 5.63 18.94
C ARG A 99 -10.47 4.74 18.45
N ILE A 100 -10.77 3.66 19.18
CA ILE A 100 -11.99 2.89 18.91
C ILE A 100 -13.16 3.70 19.44
N THR A 101 -14.09 4.09 18.56
CA THR A 101 -15.34 4.78 18.94
C THR A 101 -16.54 3.85 18.92
N ASP A 102 -16.51 2.85 18.05
CA ASP A 102 -17.61 1.94 17.81
C ASP A 102 -17.12 0.50 17.72
N THR A 103 -17.97 -0.44 18.13
CA THR A 103 -17.68 -1.88 18.04
C THR A 103 -18.90 -2.61 17.50
N GLN A 104 -18.73 -3.49 16.51
CA GLN A 104 -19.84 -4.22 15.89
C GLN A 104 -19.45 -5.65 15.51
N LYS A 105 -20.41 -6.58 15.64
CA LYS A 105 -20.28 -7.94 15.13
C LYS A 105 -20.41 -7.99 13.61
N PHE A 106 -19.59 -8.82 12.96
CA PHE A 106 -19.65 -9.07 11.52
C PHE A 106 -19.56 -10.57 11.22
N ARG A 107 -20.38 -11.07 10.30
CA ARG A 107 -20.39 -12.49 9.90
C ARG A 107 -19.44 -12.71 8.73
N PHE A 108 -18.20 -13.11 9.01
CA PHE A 108 -17.25 -13.50 7.97
C PHE A 108 -17.57 -14.90 7.43
N ASP A 109 -17.46 -15.09 6.11
CA ASP A 109 -17.66 -16.42 5.50
C ASP A 109 -16.62 -17.42 6.05
N LYS A 110 -17.09 -18.48 6.72
CA LYS A 110 -16.23 -19.50 7.34
C LYS A 110 -15.59 -20.46 6.35
N ASN A 111 -16.11 -20.56 5.14
CA ASN A 111 -15.59 -21.47 4.12
C ASN A 111 -14.30 -20.92 3.46
N ILE A 112 -13.98 -19.64 3.66
CA ILE A 112 -12.81 -19.00 3.08
C ILE A 112 -11.64 -19.05 4.08
N ASN A 113 -10.60 -19.84 3.75
CA ASN A 113 -9.41 -20.03 4.58
C ASN A 113 -8.24 -19.09 4.25
N ASN A 114 -8.49 -18.02 3.48
CA ASN A 114 -7.49 -17.05 3.05
C ASN A 114 -7.99 -15.61 3.30
N LEU A 115 -7.21 -14.84 4.05
CA LEU A 115 -7.54 -13.46 4.43
C LEU A 115 -7.73 -12.54 3.22
N SER A 116 -6.94 -12.71 2.15
CA SER A 116 -7.06 -11.92 0.93
C SER A 116 -8.38 -12.15 0.19
N SER A 117 -8.85 -13.40 0.17
CA SER A 117 -10.15 -13.76 -0.43
C SER A 117 -11.31 -13.21 0.40
N LEU A 118 -11.24 -13.29 1.73
CA LEU A 118 -12.22 -12.69 2.64
C LEU A 118 -12.29 -11.17 2.47
N PHE A 119 -11.13 -10.53 2.47
CA PHE A 119 -11.04 -9.08 2.26
C PHE A 119 -11.64 -8.69 0.91
N SER A 120 -11.30 -9.40 -0.16
CA SER A 120 -11.86 -9.12 -1.49
C SER A 120 -13.39 -9.27 -1.53
N LEU A 121 -13.93 -10.25 -0.83
CA LEU A 121 -15.37 -10.49 -0.75
C LEU A 121 -16.09 -9.37 0.03
N HIS A 122 -15.59 -8.98 1.19
CA HIS A 122 -16.32 -8.11 2.12
C HIS A 122 -15.88 -6.64 2.12
N LYS A 123 -14.74 -6.26 1.53
CA LYS A 123 -14.19 -4.89 1.65
C LYS A 123 -15.19 -3.79 1.30
N LYS A 124 -16.00 -3.97 0.26
CA LYS A 124 -16.95 -2.94 -0.21
C LYS A 124 -18.13 -2.77 0.74
N GLU A 125 -18.58 -3.87 1.35
CA GLU A 125 -19.63 -3.84 2.36
C GLU A 125 -19.09 -3.21 3.65
N ILE A 126 -17.94 -3.70 4.13
CA ILE A 126 -17.29 -3.21 5.35
C ILE A 126 -16.96 -1.72 5.26
N SER A 127 -16.41 -1.27 4.13
CA SER A 127 -16.02 0.13 3.90
C SER A 127 -17.19 1.10 4.10
N LYS A 128 -18.43 0.69 3.76
CA LYS A 128 -19.63 1.52 3.88
C LYS A 128 -20.19 1.62 5.29
N LEU A 129 -19.73 0.78 6.23
CA LEU A 129 -20.22 0.81 7.61
C LEU A 129 -19.83 2.11 8.33
N THR A 130 -18.83 2.83 7.81
CA THR A 130 -18.41 4.14 8.33
C THR A 130 -19.22 5.31 7.76
N ASP A 131 -20.08 5.12 6.75
CA ASP A 131 -20.73 6.22 6.01
C ASP A 131 -21.62 7.11 6.91
N ASN A 132 -22.12 6.59 8.03
CA ASN A 132 -23.08 7.26 8.91
C ASN A 132 -22.67 7.30 10.39
N ILE A 133 -21.39 7.10 10.70
CA ILE A 133 -20.86 7.10 12.07
C ILE A 133 -19.62 7.99 12.19
N GLU A 134 -19.13 8.24 13.42
CA GLU A 134 -17.93 9.06 13.65
C GLU A 134 -16.65 8.39 13.13
N ALA A 135 -16.61 7.05 13.19
CA ALA A 135 -15.45 6.27 12.75
C ALA A 135 -15.13 6.52 11.27
N LYS A 136 -13.84 6.70 10.96
CA LYS A 136 -13.32 6.90 9.59
C LYS A 136 -12.65 5.67 9.02
N VAL A 137 -12.23 4.75 9.90
CA VAL A 137 -11.50 3.53 9.54
C VAL A 137 -12.17 2.35 10.20
N VAL A 138 -12.19 1.22 9.50
CA VAL A 138 -12.61 -0.07 10.03
C VAL A 138 -11.39 -0.93 10.31
N LEU A 139 -11.29 -1.43 11.55
CA LEU A 139 -10.38 -2.50 11.91
C LEU A 139 -11.21 -3.78 12.08
N ALA A 140 -11.13 -4.70 11.13
CA ALA A 140 -11.80 -5.99 11.18
C ALA A 140 -10.87 -7.07 11.73
N ILE A 141 -11.33 -7.75 12.78
CA ILE A 141 -10.63 -8.84 13.45
C ILE A 141 -11.33 -10.16 13.15
N VAL A 142 -10.61 -11.04 12.49
CA VAL A 142 -11.03 -12.40 12.14
C VAL A 142 -10.35 -13.37 13.12
N GLU A 143 -11.07 -13.80 14.16
CA GLU A 143 -10.51 -14.65 15.23
C GLU A 143 -10.46 -16.14 14.81
N ARG A 144 -9.61 -16.44 13.82
CA ARG A 144 -9.37 -17.81 13.36
C ARG A 144 -8.03 -17.93 12.66
N ASP A 145 -7.52 -19.15 12.62
CA ASP A 145 -6.31 -19.46 11.87
C ASP A 145 -6.64 -19.55 10.36
N ILE A 146 -6.21 -18.55 9.60
CA ILE A 146 -6.36 -18.47 8.16
C ILE A 146 -5.05 -18.00 7.52
N LYS A 147 -4.89 -18.29 6.22
CA LYS A 147 -3.70 -17.88 5.49
C LYS A 147 -3.65 -16.35 5.33
N GLY A 148 -2.57 -15.74 5.81
CA GLY A 148 -2.34 -14.29 5.86
C GLY A 148 -2.70 -13.74 7.24
N ILE A 149 -1.97 -12.73 7.73
CA ILE A 149 -2.13 -12.20 9.10
C ILE A 149 -2.69 -10.77 9.14
N GLY A 150 -2.50 -10.01 8.06
CA GLY A 150 -2.98 -8.65 7.87
C GLY A 150 -3.17 -8.36 6.39
N ILE A 151 -4.15 -7.51 6.10
CA ILE A 151 -4.37 -6.93 4.78
C ILE A 151 -5.12 -5.61 4.88
N ALA A 152 -4.70 -4.65 4.06
CA ALA A 152 -5.39 -3.41 3.81
C ALA A 152 -5.35 -3.08 2.31
N ALA A 153 -6.37 -2.37 1.83
CA ALA A 153 -6.27 -1.72 0.53
C ALA A 153 -5.61 -0.35 0.71
N THR A 154 -4.66 -0.05 -0.18
CA THR A 154 -3.94 1.23 -0.18
C THR A 154 -4.91 2.39 -0.37
N PHE A 155 -4.79 3.44 0.44
CA PHE A 155 -5.72 4.58 0.47
C PHE A 155 -7.18 4.23 0.81
N SER A 156 -7.47 3.03 1.30
CA SER A 156 -8.82 2.69 1.75
C SER A 156 -9.06 3.10 3.20
N ASN A 157 -10.24 2.76 3.71
CA ASN A 157 -10.60 2.85 5.12
C ASN A 157 -10.71 1.48 5.81
N VAL A 158 -10.30 0.38 5.18
CA VAL A 158 -10.51 -0.98 5.73
C VAL A 158 -9.18 -1.68 5.97
N VAL A 159 -8.99 -2.11 7.21
CA VAL A 159 -7.97 -3.08 7.62
C VAL A 159 -8.66 -4.36 8.05
N MET A 160 -8.13 -5.50 7.63
CA MET A 160 -8.52 -6.80 8.15
C MET A 160 -7.30 -7.55 8.64
N VAL A 161 -7.39 -8.09 9.84
CA VAL A 161 -6.32 -8.85 10.50
C VAL A 161 -6.90 -10.14 11.04
N SER A 162 -6.10 -11.19 11.05
CA SER A 162 -6.50 -12.48 11.61
C SER A 162 -5.56 -12.93 12.69
N ASP A 163 -6.14 -13.36 13.80
CA ASP A 163 -5.40 -13.91 14.92
C ASP A 163 -6.29 -14.87 15.71
N ALA A 164 -5.84 -16.11 15.87
CA ALA A 164 -6.51 -17.11 16.70
C ALA A 164 -6.13 -17.01 18.19
N SER A 165 -5.21 -16.10 18.55
CA SER A 165 -4.61 -16.02 19.89
C SER A 165 -5.14 -14.88 20.78
N LYS A 166 -6.35 -14.37 20.50
CA LYS A 166 -7.01 -13.28 21.26
C LYS A 166 -6.18 -12.00 21.39
N PHE A 167 -5.40 -11.67 20.37
CA PHE A 167 -4.53 -10.50 20.27
C PHE A 167 -3.46 -10.38 21.38
N LYS A 168 -3.09 -11.50 22.02
CA LYS A 168 -2.17 -11.52 23.17
C LYS A 168 -0.75 -11.06 22.83
N ASN A 169 -0.29 -11.27 21.60
CA ASN A 169 1.09 -11.05 21.19
C ASN A 169 1.36 -9.61 20.69
N HIS A 170 2.51 -9.01 21.05
CA HIS A 170 3.00 -7.74 20.52
C HIS A 170 3.08 -7.70 18.99
N VAL A 171 3.33 -8.84 18.34
CA VAL A 171 3.33 -8.94 16.87
C VAL A 171 2.03 -8.41 16.27
N ASN A 172 0.89 -8.54 16.96
CA ASN A 172 -0.38 -7.97 16.50
C ASN A 172 -0.35 -6.44 16.43
N SER A 173 0.37 -5.75 17.33
CA SER A 173 0.58 -4.31 17.24
C SER A 173 1.33 -3.94 15.97
N VAL A 174 2.36 -4.72 15.63
CA VAL A 174 3.16 -4.49 14.42
C VAL A 174 2.33 -4.72 13.17
N VAL A 175 1.56 -5.81 13.11
CA VAL A 175 0.68 -6.11 11.98
C VAL A 175 -0.37 -5.02 11.80
N VAL A 176 -1.11 -4.65 12.84
CA VAL A 176 -2.14 -3.60 12.73
C VAL A 176 -1.51 -2.25 12.36
N ALA A 177 -0.37 -1.89 12.95
CA ALA A 177 0.34 -0.66 12.58
C ALA A 177 0.78 -0.65 11.11
N HIS A 178 1.27 -1.78 10.60
CA HIS A 178 1.65 -1.98 9.20
C HIS A 178 0.46 -1.75 8.28
N GLU A 179 -0.67 -2.40 8.55
CA GLU A 179 -1.88 -2.25 7.75
C GLU A 179 -2.45 -0.83 7.81
N PHE A 180 -2.37 -0.15 8.97
CA PHE A 180 -2.68 1.28 9.05
C PHE A 180 -1.76 2.15 8.18
N GLY A 181 -0.48 1.77 8.02
CA GLY A 181 0.45 2.46 7.14
C GLY A 181 -0.02 2.42 5.68
N HIS A 182 -0.53 1.27 5.23
CA HIS A 182 -1.08 1.12 3.88
C HIS A 182 -2.30 2.04 3.63
N LEU A 183 -3.11 2.35 4.65
CA LEU A 183 -4.23 3.30 4.49
C LEU A 183 -3.76 4.71 4.11
N PHE A 184 -2.53 5.08 4.50
CA PHE A 184 -1.89 6.35 4.09
C PHE A 184 -1.16 6.27 2.76
N GLY A 185 -1.14 5.11 2.09
CA GLY A 185 -0.39 4.94 0.86
C GLY A 185 1.02 4.39 1.05
N ALA A 186 1.42 4.03 2.27
CA ALA A 186 2.74 3.43 2.48
C ALA A 186 2.86 2.11 1.70
N TRP A 187 4.04 1.86 1.15
CA TRP A 187 4.37 0.65 0.40
C TRP A 187 5.41 -0.16 1.17
N HIS A 188 5.59 -1.43 0.79
CA HIS A 188 6.61 -2.24 1.42
C HIS A 188 8.02 -1.72 1.11
N THR A 189 8.84 -1.62 2.15
CA THR A 189 10.26 -1.25 2.03
C THR A 189 11.15 -2.50 2.16
N GLN A 190 12.42 -2.38 1.76
CA GLN A 190 13.46 -3.40 2.00
C GLN A 190 14.27 -3.11 3.28
N ARG A 191 13.91 -2.08 4.04
CA ARG A 191 14.65 -1.66 5.23
C ARG A 191 14.30 -2.58 6.38
N LYS A 192 15.28 -3.35 6.86
CA LYS A 192 15.10 -4.39 7.90
C LYS A 192 14.43 -3.93 9.19
N ASN A 193 14.52 -2.64 9.51
CA ASN A 193 13.96 -2.08 10.72
C ASN A 193 12.70 -1.24 10.45
N ASP A 194 12.21 -1.16 9.22
CA ASP A 194 10.98 -0.43 8.95
C ASP A 194 9.77 -1.32 9.23
N PHE A 195 8.72 -0.77 9.82
CA PHE A 195 7.49 -1.49 10.12
C PHE A 195 6.77 -1.94 8.85
N MET A 196 6.99 -1.26 7.71
CA MET A 196 6.57 -1.63 6.35
C MET A 196 7.54 -2.61 5.65
N LEU A 197 8.39 -3.35 6.37
CA LEU A 197 9.30 -4.33 5.76
C LEU A 197 8.52 -5.43 5.00
N PHE A 198 8.90 -5.67 3.74
CA PHE A 198 8.26 -6.69 2.88
C PHE A 198 8.25 -8.10 3.47
N SER A 199 9.32 -8.51 4.16
CA SER A 199 9.39 -9.84 4.80
C SER A 199 8.65 -9.93 6.13
N GLY A 200 7.92 -8.89 6.52
CA GLY A 200 7.29 -8.74 7.83
C GLY A 200 8.24 -8.11 8.84
N ALA A 201 7.80 -7.00 9.42
CA ALA A 201 8.48 -6.38 10.55
C ALA A 201 8.13 -7.11 11.86
N ASN A 202 9.03 -7.05 12.83
CA ASN A 202 8.81 -7.58 14.19
C ASN A 202 8.85 -6.49 15.27
N LYS A 203 9.02 -5.23 14.88
CA LYS A 203 9.14 -4.06 15.76
C LYS A 203 8.43 -2.87 15.12
N LEU A 204 7.91 -1.97 15.96
CA LEU A 204 7.34 -0.69 15.57
C LEU A 204 8.45 0.35 15.39
N LEU A 205 9.00 0.45 14.18
CA LEU A 205 10.07 1.38 13.86
C LEU A 205 9.83 1.94 12.44
N GLY A 206 9.86 3.25 12.27
CA GLY A 206 9.69 3.91 10.98
C GLY A 206 11.04 4.30 10.36
N SER A 207 11.22 4.06 9.07
CA SER A 207 12.32 4.62 8.29
C SER A 207 11.94 5.95 7.64
N LYS A 208 12.90 6.57 6.95
CA LYS A 208 12.70 7.84 6.25
C LYS A 208 11.55 7.75 5.24
N GLU A 209 11.40 6.61 4.58
CA GLU A 209 10.42 6.32 3.55
C GLU A 209 9.00 6.29 4.08
N SER A 210 8.73 5.38 5.01
CA SER A 210 7.41 5.21 5.63
C SER A 210 7.01 6.47 6.37
N ASN A 211 7.97 7.15 7.01
CA ASN A 211 7.70 8.44 7.65
C ASN A 211 7.33 9.53 6.64
N ALA A 212 8.02 9.61 5.49
CA ALA A 212 7.75 10.64 4.50
C ALA A 212 6.35 10.53 3.89
N ILE A 213 5.89 9.31 3.59
CA ILE A 213 4.55 9.10 3.00
C ILE A 213 3.45 9.29 4.04
N ILE A 214 3.63 8.80 5.26
CA ILE A 214 2.64 8.98 6.34
C ILE A 214 2.53 10.44 6.75
N ASN A 215 3.64 11.19 6.79
CA ASN A 215 3.58 12.63 7.02
C ASN A 215 2.91 13.38 5.86
N LEU A 216 3.22 13.01 4.61
CA LEU A 216 2.58 13.61 3.43
C LEU A 216 1.06 13.40 3.42
N MET A 217 0.62 12.20 3.80
CA MET A 217 -0.79 11.79 3.78
C MET A 217 -1.43 11.86 5.16
N ARG A 218 -0.77 12.48 6.14
CA ARG A 218 -1.21 12.54 7.54
C ARG A 218 -2.64 13.01 7.65
N ASP A 219 -3.02 14.01 6.84
CA ASP A 219 -4.35 14.62 6.85
C ASP A 219 -5.37 13.98 5.90
N TYR A 220 -5.01 12.92 5.18
CA TYR A 220 -5.90 12.15 4.32
C TYR A 220 -7.14 11.66 5.09
N ASN A 221 -8.33 11.73 4.51
CA ASN A 221 -9.58 11.39 5.21
C ASN A 221 -10.02 9.92 5.02
N PHE A 222 -9.20 9.09 4.35
CA PHE A 222 -9.52 7.69 4.03
C PHE A 222 -10.66 7.51 3.02
N ASP A 223 -10.97 8.57 2.24
CA ASP A 223 -11.83 8.50 1.07
C ASP A 223 -10.99 8.72 -0.21
N PRO A 224 -10.80 7.66 -1.04
CA PRO A 224 -10.05 7.72 -2.29
C PRO A 224 -10.46 8.88 -3.21
N LYS A 225 -11.74 9.25 -3.20
CA LYS A 225 -12.29 10.30 -4.07
C LYS A 225 -11.69 11.67 -3.80
N THR A 226 -11.18 11.91 -2.58
CA THR A 226 -10.57 13.20 -2.22
C THR A 226 -9.21 13.45 -2.84
N ILE A 227 -8.52 12.39 -3.28
CA ILE A 227 -7.16 12.51 -3.85
C ILE A 227 -7.07 12.08 -5.31
N ILE A 228 -8.05 11.33 -5.82
CA ILE A 228 -7.96 10.68 -7.14
C ILE A 228 -7.81 11.65 -8.32
N ASN A 229 -8.32 12.88 -8.19
CA ASN A 229 -8.21 13.92 -9.23
C ASN A 229 -7.17 14.99 -8.90
N ASN A 230 -6.45 14.86 -7.78
CA ASN A 230 -5.43 15.82 -7.38
C ASN A 230 -4.06 15.40 -7.92
N HIS A 231 -3.73 15.81 -9.15
CA HIS A 231 -2.47 15.43 -9.78
C HIS A 231 -1.21 15.86 -8.99
N LEU A 232 -1.29 16.97 -8.26
CA LEU A 232 -0.16 17.43 -7.44
C LEU A 232 0.16 16.45 -6.32
N ILE A 233 -0.85 16.00 -5.55
CA ILE A 233 -0.60 15.03 -4.47
C ILE A 233 -0.17 13.67 -5.03
N LEU A 234 -0.82 13.20 -6.11
CA LEU A 234 -0.47 11.91 -6.74
C LEU A 234 0.98 11.90 -7.25
N ASN A 235 1.43 12.98 -7.89
CA ASN A 235 2.82 13.10 -8.34
C ASN A 235 3.82 13.13 -7.16
N ARG A 236 3.46 13.75 -6.04
CA ARG A 236 4.31 13.76 -4.83
C ARG A 236 4.45 12.36 -4.24
N ILE A 237 3.35 11.61 -4.13
CA ILE A 237 3.34 10.23 -3.64
C ILE A 237 4.23 9.35 -4.53
N SER A 238 3.99 9.34 -5.85
CA SER A 238 4.76 8.53 -6.80
C SER A 238 6.26 8.88 -6.80
N ARG A 239 6.60 10.16 -6.63
CA ARG A 239 8.00 10.60 -6.48
C ARG A 239 8.66 10.07 -5.20
N GLN A 240 7.92 9.95 -4.10
CA GLN A 240 8.47 9.32 -2.89
C GLN A 240 8.67 7.81 -3.09
N TYR A 241 7.71 7.14 -3.72
CA TYR A 241 7.78 5.71 -4.07
C TYR A 241 8.99 5.37 -4.96
N SER A 242 9.23 6.14 -6.02
CA SER A 242 10.29 5.84 -7.00
C SER A 242 11.70 5.80 -6.41
N ARG A 243 11.93 6.43 -5.26
CA ARG A 243 13.25 6.49 -4.60
C ARG A 243 13.61 5.21 -3.85
N HIS A 244 12.63 4.49 -3.30
CA HIS A 244 12.90 3.53 -2.23
C HIS A 244 11.95 2.32 -2.16
N HIS A 245 11.17 2.05 -3.20
CA HIS A 245 10.26 0.89 -3.22
C HIS A 245 11.00 -0.45 -3.27
N ALA A 246 10.41 -1.47 -2.64
CA ALA A 246 10.91 -2.83 -2.79
C ALA A 246 10.66 -3.36 -4.21
N ARG A 247 11.55 -4.23 -4.70
CA ARG A 247 11.38 -4.87 -6.01
C ARG A 247 10.05 -5.63 -6.07
N GLY A 248 9.26 -5.36 -7.10
CA GLY A 248 7.96 -6.00 -7.29
C GLY A 248 6.79 -5.29 -6.59
N GLU A 249 7.06 -4.28 -5.76
CA GLU A 249 6.01 -3.41 -5.26
C GLU A 249 5.44 -2.55 -6.37
N ILE A 250 4.15 -2.26 -6.27
CA ILE A 250 3.42 -1.44 -7.24
C ILE A 250 3.35 -0.02 -6.70
N ASP A 251 3.46 0.98 -7.58
CA ASP A 251 3.24 2.37 -7.21
C ASP A 251 1.84 2.51 -6.56
N PRO A 252 1.74 3.05 -5.33
CA PRO A 252 0.46 3.16 -4.62
C PRO A 252 -0.56 4.02 -5.39
N VAL A 253 -0.12 4.97 -6.21
CA VAL A 253 -0.98 5.78 -7.09
C VAL A 253 -1.54 4.94 -8.24
N ALA A 254 -0.71 4.10 -8.86
CA ALA A 254 -1.20 3.18 -9.88
C ALA A 254 -2.22 2.20 -9.29
N ARG A 255 -1.99 1.73 -8.05
CA ARG A 255 -2.95 0.91 -7.30
C ARG A 255 -4.29 1.61 -7.10
N LEU A 256 -4.28 2.82 -6.53
CA LEU A 256 -5.46 3.67 -6.35
C LEU A 256 -6.28 3.81 -7.64
N LEU A 257 -5.62 4.20 -8.72
CA LEU A 257 -6.29 4.43 -10.01
C LEU A 257 -6.80 3.12 -10.62
N THR A 258 -6.11 2.02 -10.43
CA THR A 258 -6.57 0.71 -10.92
C THR A 258 -7.80 0.22 -10.17
N ASP A 259 -7.85 0.42 -8.85
CA ASP A 259 -9.00 0.05 -8.03
C ASP A 259 -10.25 0.88 -8.41
N GLU A 260 -10.10 2.19 -8.64
CA GLU A 260 -11.19 3.03 -9.17
C GLU A 260 -11.61 2.59 -10.57
N GLY A 261 -10.65 2.37 -11.47
CA GLY A 261 -10.93 1.90 -12.83
C GLY A 261 -11.69 0.59 -12.85
N ASN A 262 -11.37 -0.33 -11.93
CA ASN A 262 -12.13 -1.57 -11.74
C ASN A 262 -13.54 -1.32 -11.20
N SER A 263 -13.73 -0.38 -10.26
CA SER A 263 -15.07 -0.01 -9.78
C SER A 263 -15.94 0.53 -10.91
N LEU A 264 -15.40 1.43 -11.74
CA LEU A 264 -16.10 1.98 -12.92
C LEU A 264 -16.43 0.88 -13.94
N TYR A 265 -15.50 -0.06 -14.18
CA TYR A 265 -15.75 -1.22 -15.03
C TYR A 265 -16.93 -2.07 -14.53
N LEU A 266 -16.96 -2.38 -13.23
CA LEU A 266 -18.06 -3.14 -12.60
C LEU A 266 -19.40 -2.37 -12.64
N GLU A 267 -19.35 -1.03 -12.62
CA GLU A 267 -20.50 -0.15 -12.82
C GLU A 267 -20.89 0.03 -14.30
N LYS A 268 -20.23 -0.68 -15.23
CA LYS A 268 -20.41 -0.60 -16.69
C LYS A 268 -20.11 0.78 -17.28
N LYS A 269 -19.33 1.60 -16.58
CA LYS A 269 -18.85 2.92 -17.03
C LYS A 269 -17.53 2.78 -17.78
N TYR A 270 -17.53 2.02 -18.88
CA TYR A 270 -16.32 1.55 -19.54
C TYR A 270 -15.42 2.68 -20.07
N SER A 271 -15.98 3.73 -20.66
CA SER A 271 -15.20 4.87 -21.17
C SER A 271 -14.49 5.64 -20.05
N GLU A 272 -15.09 5.74 -18.86
CA GLU A 272 -14.50 6.38 -17.69
C GLU A 272 -13.44 5.47 -17.06
N ALA A 273 -13.71 4.16 -16.97
CA ALA A 273 -12.74 3.16 -16.56
C ALA A 273 -11.47 3.23 -17.41
N ILE A 274 -11.59 3.27 -18.74
CA ILE A 274 -10.46 3.40 -19.68
C ILE A 274 -9.64 4.66 -19.39
N LYS A 275 -10.28 5.81 -19.19
CA LYS A 275 -9.58 7.08 -18.89
C LYS A 275 -8.73 6.97 -17.61
N ILE A 276 -9.30 6.39 -16.55
CA ILE A 276 -8.61 6.23 -15.27
C ILE A 276 -7.50 5.16 -15.36
N LEU A 277 -7.74 4.03 -16.02
CA LEU A 277 -6.75 2.96 -16.18
C LEU A 277 -5.55 3.39 -17.04
N LYS A 278 -5.77 4.22 -18.07
CA LYS A 278 -4.67 4.87 -18.80
C LYS A 278 -3.83 5.76 -17.90
N ARG A 279 -4.46 6.55 -17.02
CA ARG A 279 -3.73 7.35 -16.02
C ARG A 279 -2.92 6.47 -15.08
N SER A 280 -3.46 5.34 -14.63
CA SER A 280 -2.73 4.36 -13.81
C SER A 280 -1.45 3.87 -14.51
N ASN A 281 -1.54 3.50 -15.79
CA ASN A 281 -0.39 3.06 -16.59
C ASN A 281 0.69 4.14 -16.76
N ASN A 282 0.35 5.43 -16.66
CA ASN A 282 1.35 6.50 -16.68
C ASN A 282 2.22 6.52 -15.41
N TYR A 283 1.67 6.09 -14.27
CA TYR A 283 2.43 5.93 -13.03
C TYR A 283 3.17 4.60 -12.97
N TYR A 284 2.54 3.51 -13.42
CA TYR A 284 3.18 2.18 -13.42
C TYR A 284 2.67 1.28 -14.55
N GLY A 285 3.23 1.44 -15.75
CA GLY A 285 2.80 0.71 -16.94
C GLY A 285 3.17 -0.78 -16.99
N LYS A 286 3.91 -1.30 -16.00
CA LYS A 286 4.35 -2.70 -15.93
C LYS A 286 3.45 -3.58 -15.07
N TRP A 287 2.29 -3.09 -14.65
CA TRP A 287 1.36 -3.87 -13.84
C TRP A 287 0.30 -4.55 -14.72
N GLY A 288 0.41 -5.87 -14.86
CA GLY A 288 -0.49 -6.65 -15.71
C GLY A 288 -1.98 -6.52 -15.32
N ASN A 289 -2.30 -6.30 -14.04
CA ASN A 289 -3.68 -6.20 -13.57
C ASN A 289 -4.43 -5.00 -14.18
N THR A 290 -3.81 -3.82 -14.19
CA THR A 290 -4.37 -2.61 -14.82
C THR A 290 -4.68 -2.85 -16.29
N ARG A 291 -3.76 -3.50 -16.99
CA ARG A 291 -3.89 -3.81 -18.43
C ARG A 291 -4.97 -4.84 -18.71
N MET A 292 -5.13 -5.84 -17.85
CA MET A 292 -6.21 -6.82 -17.98
C MET A 292 -7.58 -6.14 -17.87
N ILE A 293 -7.77 -5.24 -16.90
CA ILE A 293 -9.02 -4.49 -16.75
C ILE A 293 -9.22 -3.54 -17.93
N LEU A 294 -8.15 -2.91 -18.43
CA LEU A 294 -8.19 -2.03 -19.59
C LEU A 294 -8.60 -2.81 -20.85
N SER A 295 -8.06 -4.01 -21.06
CA SER A 295 -8.45 -4.91 -22.13
C SER A 295 -9.93 -5.25 -22.08
N LYS A 296 -10.43 -5.68 -20.91
CA LYS A 296 -11.86 -5.96 -20.71
C LYS A 296 -12.72 -4.73 -20.99
N SER A 297 -12.32 -3.57 -20.50
CA SER A 297 -13.07 -2.33 -20.72
C SER A 297 -13.16 -1.94 -22.20
N TYR A 298 -12.09 -2.15 -22.98
CA TYR A 298 -12.11 -1.92 -24.42
C TYR A 298 -13.00 -2.91 -25.18
N TYR A 299 -13.02 -4.18 -24.76
CA TYR A 299 -13.86 -5.21 -25.36
C TYR A 299 -15.35 -4.87 -25.27
N GLU A 300 -15.77 -4.32 -24.13
CA GLU A 300 -17.17 -3.94 -23.84
C GLU A 300 -17.66 -2.75 -24.68
N ILE A 301 -16.75 -1.99 -25.30
CA ILE A 301 -17.08 -0.87 -26.20
C ILE A 301 -16.65 -1.13 -27.65
N ASP A 302 -16.41 -2.39 -28.02
CA ASP A 302 -16.04 -2.84 -29.36
C ASP A 302 -14.69 -2.32 -29.90
N PHE A 303 -13.79 -1.86 -29.02
CA PHE A 303 -12.41 -1.48 -29.39
C PHE A 303 -11.50 -2.72 -29.34
N LEU A 304 -11.69 -3.64 -30.29
CA LEU A 304 -11.14 -5.00 -30.21
C LEU A 304 -9.61 -5.09 -30.37
N GLU A 305 -9.02 -4.28 -31.24
CA GLU A 305 -7.55 -4.25 -31.42
C GLU A 305 -6.83 -3.73 -30.17
N ASP A 306 -7.35 -2.66 -29.57
CA ASP A 306 -6.88 -2.15 -28.29
C ASP A 306 -7.06 -3.17 -27.17
N SER A 307 -8.20 -3.87 -27.17
CA SER A 307 -8.47 -4.94 -26.21
C SER A 307 -7.46 -6.08 -26.32
N PHE A 308 -7.19 -6.56 -27.53
CA PHE A 308 -6.17 -7.59 -27.79
C PHE A 308 -4.76 -7.11 -27.37
N THR A 309 -4.40 -5.88 -27.74
CA THR A 309 -3.10 -5.29 -27.39
C THR A 309 -2.90 -5.22 -25.88
N GLU A 310 -3.92 -4.78 -25.13
CA GLU A 310 -3.80 -4.70 -23.67
C GLU A 310 -3.90 -6.08 -23.01
N TYR A 311 -4.62 -7.05 -23.59
CA TYR A 311 -4.64 -8.44 -23.11
C TYR A 311 -3.24 -9.06 -23.17
N THR A 312 -2.61 -8.99 -24.36
CA THR A 312 -1.27 -9.55 -24.57
C THR A 312 -0.23 -8.88 -23.67
N ARG A 313 -0.29 -7.55 -23.53
CA ARG A 313 0.55 -6.82 -22.57
C ARG A 313 0.27 -7.21 -21.12
N ALA A 314 -0.98 -7.43 -20.74
CA ALA A 314 -1.33 -7.86 -19.38
C ALA A 314 -0.64 -9.19 -19.03
N VAL A 315 -0.74 -10.19 -19.92
CA VAL A 315 -0.10 -11.50 -19.76
C VAL A 315 1.43 -11.35 -19.76
N PHE A 316 1.99 -10.55 -20.67
CA PHE A 316 3.43 -10.27 -20.72
C PHE A 316 3.95 -9.67 -19.41
N PHE A 317 3.18 -8.76 -18.78
CA PHE A 317 3.49 -8.18 -17.48
C PHE A 317 3.03 -9.02 -16.28
N GLY A 318 2.79 -10.32 -16.48
CA GLY A 318 2.61 -11.30 -15.41
C GLY A 318 1.19 -11.42 -14.85
N ALA A 319 0.17 -10.83 -15.50
CA ALA A 319 -1.21 -11.15 -15.15
C ALA A 319 -1.52 -12.62 -15.49
N LYS A 320 -2.29 -13.30 -14.64
CA LYS A 320 -2.81 -14.62 -14.96
C LYS A 320 -3.72 -14.50 -16.20
N PRO A 321 -3.51 -15.30 -17.26
CA PRO A 321 -4.37 -15.28 -18.43
C PRO A 321 -5.83 -15.52 -18.07
N ASP A 322 -6.71 -14.66 -18.59
CA ASP A 322 -8.16 -14.82 -18.49
C ASP A 322 -8.66 -15.55 -19.74
N LYS A 323 -8.78 -16.87 -19.64
CA LYS A 323 -9.13 -17.74 -20.77
C LYS A 323 -10.53 -17.47 -21.32
N GLU A 324 -11.45 -17.01 -20.48
CA GLU A 324 -12.81 -16.68 -20.92
C GLU A 324 -12.77 -15.40 -21.76
N HIS A 325 -12.10 -14.37 -21.26
CA HIS A 325 -11.91 -13.12 -22.00
C HIS A 325 -11.16 -13.33 -23.32
N GLU A 326 -10.09 -14.14 -23.32
CA GLU A 326 -9.34 -14.50 -24.53
C GLU A 326 -10.23 -15.16 -25.58
N LYS A 327 -11.04 -16.14 -25.16
CA LYS A 327 -11.98 -16.84 -26.06
C LYS A 327 -13.02 -15.88 -26.62
N ASN A 328 -13.57 -14.99 -25.79
CA ASN A 328 -14.56 -14.00 -26.19
C ASN A 328 -13.99 -13.02 -27.22
N LEU A 329 -12.74 -12.57 -27.03
CA LEU A 329 -12.02 -11.76 -28.01
C LEU A 329 -11.83 -12.49 -29.34
N ARG A 330 -11.29 -13.72 -29.30
CA ARG A 330 -11.06 -14.55 -30.49
C ARG A 330 -12.34 -14.74 -31.30
N ASN A 331 -13.44 -15.10 -30.65
CA ASN A 331 -14.72 -15.32 -31.31
C ASN A 331 -15.24 -14.05 -31.99
N LYS A 332 -15.06 -12.88 -31.36
CA LYS A 332 -15.51 -11.60 -31.90
C LYS A 332 -14.73 -11.22 -33.18
N PHE A 333 -13.42 -11.50 -33.23
CA PHE A 333 -12.65 -11.36 -34.47
C PHE A 333 -13.10 -12.33 -35.57
N ILE A 334 -13.40 -13.60 -35.23
CA ILE A 334 -13.94 -14.57 -36.19
C ILE A 334 -15.29 -14.10 -36.76
N ASP A 335 -16.17 -13.57 -35.91
CA ASP A 335 -17.47 -13.06 -36.36
C ASP A 335 -17.34 -11.82 -37.26
N LEU A 336 -16.38 -10.94 -36.97
CA LEU A 336 -16.04 -9.83 -37.86
C LEU A 336 -15.50 -10.29 -39.21
N GLN A 337 -14.64 -11.32 -39.24
CA GLN A 337 -14.12 -11.90 -40.49
C GLN A 337 -15.20 -12.51 -41.38
N LYS A 338 -16.30 -13.01 -40.80
CA LYS A 338 -17.46 -13.48 -41.58
C LYS A 338 -18.18 -12.35 -42.30
N ILE A 339 -18.12 -11.13 -41.75
CA ILE A 339 -18.74 -9.92 -42.31
C ILE A 339 -17.78 -9.27 -43.33
N ASP A 340 -16.51 -9.16 -42.97
CA ASP A 340 -15.44 -8.60 -43.80
C ASP A 340 -14.17 -9.45 -43.65
N SER A 341 -13.88 -10.25 -44.67
CA SER A 341 -12.74 -11.17 -44.69
C SER A 341 -11.38 -10.47 -44.75
N THR A 342 -11.33 -9.15 -44.93
CA THR A 342 -10.08 -8.37 -44.90
C THR A 342 -9.63 -8.04 -43.48
N ILE A 343 -10.49 -8.21 -42.48
CA ILE A 343 -10.15 -7.98 -41.08
C ILE A 343 -9.13 -9.03 -40.61
N SER A 344 -8.00 -8.57 -40.09
CA SER A 344 -6.98 -9.43 -39.52
C SER A 344 -7.42 -9.96 -38.15
N ASN A 345 -7.34 -11.28 -37.95
CA ASN A 345 -7.52 -11.89 -36.64
C ASN A 345 -6.15 -12.08 -35.98
N PRO A 346 -5.82 -11.29 -34.94
CA PRO A 346 -4.49 -11.33 -34.35
C PRO A 346 -4.22 -12.61 -33.52
N PHE A 347 -5.23 -13.49 -33.37
CA PHE A 347 -5.07 -14.83 -32.80
C PHE A 347 -4.65 -15.90 -33.80
N GLU A 348 -4.75 -15.59 -35.10
CA GLU A 348 -4.25 -16.44 -36.17
C GLU A 348 -2.83 -15.96 -36.49
N LEU A 349 -1.84 -16.59 -35.83
CA LEU A 349 -0.46 -16.43 -36.25
C LEU A 349 -0.35 -17.07 -37.65
N ASN A 350 -0.22 -16.26 -38.69
CA ASN A 350 0.19 -16.75 -40.00
C ASN A 350 1.53 -17.47 -39.82
N ASN A 351 1.53 -18.79 -40.01
CA ASN A 351 2.74 -19.61 -40.02
C ASN A 351 3.68 -19.19 -41.16
#